data_AF-A0A7Y3DW14-F1
#
_entry.id   AF-A0A7Y3DW14-F1
#
_cell.length_a   1.000
_cell.length_b   1.000
_cell.length_c   1.000
_cell.angle_alpha   90.00
_cell.angle_beta   90.00
_cell.angle_gamma   90.00
#
_symmetry.space_group_name_H-M   'P 1'
#
loop_
_entity.id
_entity.type
_entity.pdbx_description
1 polymer ?
#
loop_
_entity_poly.entity_id
_entity_poly.type
_entity_poly.pdbx_seq_one_letter_code
_entity_poly.pdbx_strand_id
1 'polypeptide(L)'
;MYAIVEIAGQQFKVEKDQKVFVHRLKEDEGKKVAFDNVLLLGDGEKFTIGAPAIDGAQVGAKVLRHLKGDKVIVFKKKRRKGYKVKNGHRQALTEIQIEKILASGAKKATKAKAEPKPKAKPEPKVEAKKAAPAKKAEPKKAAAKPATKKTTSKAKADDLKKIEGIGPKIASTLVDGGIATFVDLAKAKPAEISEIIAGVRGNHVPDTWPEQAKLAADGKWDELKALQDKLDGGKK
;
A
#
# COMPACT_ATOMS: atom_id res chain seq x y z
N MET A 1 27.67 -16.43 -13.76
CA MET A 1 26.21 -16.30 -13.67
C MET A 1 25.76 -15.63 -12.35
N TYR A 2 25.03 -14.52 -12.44
CA TYR A 2 24.32 -13.87 -11.33
C TYR A 2 22.85 -13.64 -11.70
N ALA A 3 22.01 -13.42 -10.70
CA ALA A 3 20.60 -13.07 -10.90
C ALA A 3 20.22 -11.84 -10.07
N ILE A 4 19.21 -11.10 -10.51
CA ILE A 4 18.48 -10.14 -9.67
C ILE A 4 17.14 -10.77 -9.34
N VAL A 5 16.92 -11.05 -8.05
CA VAL A 5 15.73 -11.75 -7.55
C VAL A 5 15.01 -10.88 -6.53
N GLU A 6 13.68 -10.89 -6.57
CA GLU A 6 12.87 -10.26 -5.54
C GLU A 6 12.63 -11.22 -4.39
N ILE A 7 13.12 -10.87 -3.20
CA ILE A 7 12.93 -11.64 -1.97
C ILE A 7 12.27 -10.73 -0.93
N ALA A 8 11.08 -11.13 -0.49
CA ALA A 8 10.31 -10.42 0.53
C ALA A 8 10.13 -8.90 0.24
N GLY A 9 9.88 -8.55 -1.03
CA GLY A 9 9.61 -7.18 -1.48
C GLY A 9 10.86 -6.32 -1.74
N GLN A 10 12.06 -6.88 -1.71
CA GLN A 10 13.30 -6.20 -2.06
C GLN A 10 14.08 -6.98 -3.10
N GLN A 11 14.81 -6.27 -3.97
CA GLN A 11 15.63 -6.89 -5.00
C GLN A 11 17.05 -7.11 -4.49
N PHE A 12 17.57 -8.31 -4.73
CA PHE A 12 18.94 -8.69 -4.37
C PHE A 12 19.67 -9.17 -5.60
N LYS A 13 20.91 -8.69 -5.78
CA LYS A 13 21.87 -9.32 -6.68
C LYS A 13 22.43 -10.55 -5.97
N VAL A 14 22.27 -11.71 -6.59
CA VAL A 14 22.65 -13.00 -6.03
C VAL A 14 23.55 -13.79 -6.97
N GLU A 15 24.54 -14.42 -6.39
CA GLU A 15 25.47 -15.34 -7.05
C GLU A 15 25.42 -16.71 -6.36
N LYS A 16 25.88 -17.74 -7.06
CA LYS A 16 25.95 -19.10 -6.50
C LYS A 16 26.84 -19.10 -5.25
N ASP A 17 26.41 -19.81 -4.20
CA ASP A 17 27.10 -19.96 -2.91
C ASP A 17 27.23 -18.66 -2.08
N GLN A 18 26.63 -17.56 -2.54
CA GLN A 18 26.60 -16.31 -1.80
C GLN A 18 25.65 -16.40 -0.59
N LYS A 19 26.06 -15.78 0.52
CA LYS A 19 25.21 -15.57 1.70
C LYS A 19 24.59 -14.18 1.65
N VAL A 20 23.28 -14.09 1.84
CA VAL A 20 22.53 -12.85 1.78
C VAL A 20 21.61 -12.74 2.99
N PHE A 21 21.53 -11.55 3.58
CA PHE A 21 20.57 -11.24 4.63
C PHE A 21 19.30 -10.68 3.99
N VAL A 22 18.19 -11.34 4.24
CA VAL A 22 16.87 -10.95 3.74
C VAL A 22 15.92 -10.73 4.92
N HIS A 23 14.74 -10.17 4.64
CA HIS A 23 13.68 -10.06 5.65
C HIS A 23 13.31 -11.42 6.23
N ARG A 24 12.60 -11.40 7.37
CA ARG A 24 12.22 -12.63 8.05
C ARG A 24 11.36 -13.54 7.15
N LEU A 25 11.87 -14.75 6.89
CA LEU A 25 11.16 -15.82 6.18
C LEU A 25 10.38 -16.69 7.19
N LYS A 26 9.36 -17.39 6.70
CA LYS A 26 8.46 -18.21 7.53
C LYS A 26 8.99 -19.63 7.71
N GLU A 27 9.85 -20.06 6.80
CA GLU A 27 10.46 -21.36 6.75
C GLU A 27 11.53 -21.50 7.83
N ASP A 28 11.63 -22.70 8.41
CA ASP A 28 12.59 -23.01 9.48
C ASP A 28 14.03 -23.09 8.98
N GLU A 29 14.97 -23.01 9.92
CA GLU A 29 16.40 -23.14 9.66
C GLU A 29 16.74 -24.51 9.03
N GLY A 30 17.63 -24.50 8.05
CA GLY A 30 18.03 -25.70 7.30
C GLY A 30 17.11 -26.07 6.13
N LYS A 31 15.91 -25.49 6.04
CA LYS A 31 14.99 -25.76 4.91
C LYS A 31 15.42 -25.06 3.64
N LYS A 32 15.06 -25.68 2.50
CA LYS A 32 15.25 -25.11 1.17
C LYS A 32 14.07 -24.24 0.79
N VAL A 33 14.35 -23.11 0.17
CA VAL A 33 13.38 -22.12 -0.28
C VAL A 33 13.64 -21.82 -1.76
N ALA A 34 12.55 -21.67 -2.50
CA ALA A 34 12.53 -21.37 -3.91
C ALA A 34 12.00 -19.95 -4.13
N PHE A 35 12.69 -19.17 -4.97
CA PHE A 35 12.25 -17.84 -5.38
C PHE A 35 12.02 -17.82 -6.88
N ASP A 36 10.76 -17.64 -7.28
CA ASP A 36 10.32 -17.66 -8.68
C ASP A 36 10.43 -16.29 -9.36
N ASN A 37 10.45 -15.20 -8.57
CA ASN A 37 10.48 -13.82 -9.08
C ASN A 37 11.91 -13.39 -9.42
N VAL A 38 12.44 -13.90 -10.53
CA VAL A 38 13.74 -13.52 -11.08
C VAL A 38 13.55 -12.47 -12.16
N LEU A 39 14.14 -11.29 -11.97
CA LEU A 39 13.96 -10.12 -12.84
C LEU A 39 15.04 -10.03 -13.93
N LEU A 40 16.25 -10.47 -13.60
CA LEU A 40 17.39 -10.42 -14.50
C LEU A 40 18.29 -11.64 -14.28
N LEU A 41 18.82 -12.17 -15.37
CA LEU A 41 19.90 -13.16 -15.36
C LEU A 41 21.08 -12.60 -16.15
N GLY A 42 22.26 -12.58 -15.52
CA GLY A 42 23.50 -12.14 -16.16
C GLY A 42 24.50 -13.29 -16.20
N ASP A 43 24.99 -13.62 -17.39
CA ASP A 43 26.03 -14.61 -17.60
C ASP A 43 27.20 -14.00 -18.40
N GLY A 44 28.00 -13.21 -17.68
CA GLY A 44 29.09 -12.44 -18.28
C GLY A 44 28.55 -11.34 -19.20
N GLU A 45 28.81 -11.47 -20.50
CA GLU A 45 28.39 -10.49 -21.51
C GLU A 45 26.91 -10.63 -21.90
N LYS A 46 26.29 -11.80 -21.71
CA LYS A 46 24.88 -12.02 -22.04
C LYS A 46 24.01 -11.70 -20.83
N PHE A 47 23.04 -10.82 -21.00
CA PHE A 47 22.03 -10.53 -19.98
C PHE A 47 20.62 -10.74 -20.54
N THR A 48 19.78 -11.38 -19.74
CA THR A 48 18.35 -11.58 -20.03
C THR A 48 17.56 -10.77 -19.02
N ILE A 49 16.67 -9.91 -19.51
CA ILE A 49 15.83 -9.03 -18.70
C ILE A 49 14.38 -9.52 -18.80
N GLY A 50 13.72 -9.65 -17.66
CA GLY A 50 12.32 -10.05 -17.56
C GLY A 50 11.34 -8.89 -17.79
N ALA A 51 10.11 -9.22 -18.15
CA ALA A 51 9.02 -8.26 -18.31
C ALA A 51 7.69 -8.84 -17.77
N PRO A 52 7.40 -8.77 -16.46
CA PRO A 52 8.20 -8.20 -15.35
C PRO A 52 9.23 -9.16 -14.74
N ALA A 53 9.04 -10.48 -14.87
CA ALA A 53 9.97 -11.51 -14.43
C ALA A 53 10.30 -12.47 -15.58
N ILE A 54 11.36 -13.26 -15.45
CA ILE A 54 11.77 -14.25 -16.46
C ILE A 54 11.01 -15.55 -16.20
N ASP A 55 10.18 -15.96 -17.17
CA ASP A 55 9.39 -17.18 -17.03
C ASP A 55 10.26 -18.43 -16.96
N GLY A 56 10.00 -19.27 -15.95
CA GLY A 56 10.71 -20.52 -15.73
C GLY A 56 12.11 -20.37 -15.12
N ALA A 57 12.52 -19.15 -14.77
CA ALA A 57 13.70 -18.91 -13.95
C ALA A 57 13.36 -19.08 -12.46
N GLN A 58 14.31 -19.63 -11.69
CA GLN A 58 14.12 -19.85 -10.26
C GLN A 58 15.46 -19.82 -9.53
N VAL A 59 15.50 -19.17 -8.37
CA VAL A 59 16.65 -19.21 -7.47
C VAL A 59 16.33 -20.13 -6.30
N GLY A 60 17.11 -21.19 -6.15
CA GLY A 60 17.06 -22.10 -5.01
C GLY A 60 18.06 -21.66 -3.93
N ALA A 61 17.58 -21.53 -2.70
CA ALA A 61 18.38 -21.13 -1.55
C ALA A 61 18.10 -22.04 -0.35
N LYS A 62 19.00 -22.03 0.62
CA LYS A 62 18.84 -22.69 1.92
C LYS A 62 18.84 -21.65 3.03
N VAL A 63 17.91 -21.77 3.96
CA VAL A 63 17.89 -20.96 5.18
C VAL A 63 19.00 -21.46 6.09
N LEU A 64 19.97 -20.60 6.42
CA LEU A 64 21.03 -20.96 7.35
C LEU A 64 20.58 -20.75 8.79
N ARG A 65 20.13 -19.54 9.11
CA ARG A 65 19.68 -19.17 10.44
C ARG A 65 18.80 -17.93 10.41
N HIS A 66 18.08 -17.71 11.49
CA HIS A 66 17.42 -16.45 11.73
C HIS A 66 18.09 -15.65 12.84
N LEU A 67 18.18 -14.34 12.63
CA LEU A 67 18.88 -13.44 13.54
C LEU A 67 18.16 -12.10 13.68
N LYS A 68 18.60 -11.33 14.65
CA LYS A 68 18.21 -9.94 14.81
C LYS A 68 19.38 -9.07 14.40
N GLY A 69 19.14 -8.12 13.50
CA GLY A 69 20.14 -7.16 13.09
C GLY A 69 20.57 -6.24 14.25
N ASP A 70 21.42 -5.28 13.90
CA ASP A 70 21.94 -4.34 14.89
C ASP A 70 20.84 -3.49 15.54
N LYS A 71 21.09 -3.09 16.78
CA LYS A 71 20.13 -2.28 17.53
C LYS A 71 20.16 -0.86 16.98
N VAL A 72 19.09 -0.48 16.31
CA VAL A 72 18.85 0.91 15.92
C VAL A 72 18.15 1.61 17.07
N ILE A 73 18.69 2.76 17.51
CA ILE A 73 18.11 3.56 18.58
C ILE A 73 17.13 4.56 17.95
N VAL A 74 15.84 4.37 18.21
CA VAL A 74 14.77 5.31 17.84
C VAL A 74 14.63 6.33 18.97
N PHE A 75 15.26 7.48 18.81
CA PHE A 75 15.16 8.60 19.74
C PHE A 75 14.23 9.69 19.19
N LYS A 76 13.19 10.03 19.96
CA LYS A 76 12.24 11.10 19.63
C LYS A 76 12.31 12.15 20.73
N LYS A 77 12.48 13.42 20.38
CA LYS A 77 12.54 14.54 21.34
C LYS A 77 11.82 15.77 20.78
N LYS A 78 11.02 16.45 21.61
CA LYS A 78 10.47 17.78 21.31
C LYS A 78 11.12 18.81 22.22
N ARG A 79 11.76 19.83 21.63
CA ARG A 79 12.46 20.89 22.37
C ARG A 79 11.48 21.68 23.25
N ARG A 80 11.89 22.00 24.49
CA ARG A 80 11.10 22.77 25.49
C ARG A 80 9.73 22.18 25.88
N LYS A 81 9.41 20.94 25.48
CA LYS A 81 8.14 20.28 25.81
C LYS A 81 8.28 19.11 26.79
N GLY A 82 9.47 18.89 27.35
CA GLY A 82 9.77 17.73 28.23
C GLY A 82 9.73 16.35 27.55
N TYR A 83 9.09 16.24 26.39
CA TYR A 83 8.97 14.99 25.63
C TYR A 83 10.31 14.53 25.08
N LYS A 84 10.80 13.40 25.60
CA LYS A 84 11.91 12.60 25.07
C LYS A 84 11.57 11.12 25.25
N VAL A 85 11.74 10.31 24.21
CA VAL A 85 11.50 8.86 24.21
C VAL A 85 12.69 8.20 23.50
N LYS A 86 13.24 7.14 24.09
CA LYS A 86 14.37 6.37 23.53
C LYS A 86 14.00 4.90 23.52
N ASN A 87 13.70 4.36 22.34
CA ASN A 87 13.39 2.94 22.17
C ASN A 87 14.45 2.28 21.31
N GLY A 88 14.75 1.01 21.57
CA GLY A 88 15.57 0.19 20.67
C GLY A 88 14.69 -0.57 19.69
N HIS A 89 15.09 -0.61 18.42
CA HIS A 89 14.54 -1.52 17.42
C HIS A 89 15.64 -2.49 16.96
N ARG A 90 15.29 -3.75 16.75
CA ARG A 90 16.15 -4.72 16.07
C ARG A 90 15.33 -5.41 15.00
N GLN A 91 15.77 -5.32 13.75
CA GLN A 91 15.08 -5.95 12.64
C GLN A 91 15.28 -7.46 12.67
N ALA A 92 14.21 -8.23 12.50
CA ALA A 92 14.30 -9.67 12.32
C ALA A 92 14.72 -9.97 10.88
N LEU A 93 15.82 -10.71 10.72
CA LEU A 93 16.41 -11.06 9.43
C LEU A 93 16.58 -12.57 9.33
N THR A 94 16.73 -13.04 8.10
CA THR A 94 17.08 -14.42 7.78
C THR A 94 18.35 -14.40 6.96
N GLU A 95 19.33 -15.21 7.35
CA GLU A 95 20.51 -15.46 6.55
C GLU A 95 20.22 -16.66 5.64
N ILE A 96 20.30 -16.44 4.34
CA ILE A 96 20.13 -17.48 3.33
C ILE A 96 21.43 -17.68 2.56
N GLN A 97 21.67 -18.90 2.10
CA GLN A 97 22.73 -19.24 1.16
C GLN A 97 22.12 -19.67 -0.16
N ILE A 98 22.59 -19.10 -1.26
CA ILE A 98 22.10 -19.40 -2.60
C ILE A 98 22.73 -20.71 -3.08
N GLU A 99 21.92 -21.74 -3.34
CA GLU A 99 22.41 -23.04 -3.80
C GLU A 99 22.51 -23.08 -5.33
N LYS A 100 21.47 -22.63 -6.03
CA LYS A 100 21.38 -22.79 -7.50
C LYS A 100 20.55 -21.67 -8.13
N ILE A 101 20.98 -21.24 -9.31
CA ILE A 101 20.23 -20.36 -10.20
C ILE A 101 19.80 -21.19 -11.42
N LEU A 102 18.50 -21.28 -11.68
CA LEU A 102 17.91 -21.94 -12.85
C LEU A 102 17.46 -20.88 -13.84
N ALA A 103 17.95 -20.95 -15.09
CA ALA A 103 17.65 -19.97 -16.14
C ALA A 103 16.32 -20.23 -16.87
N SER A 104 15.99 -21.51 -17.09
CA SER A 104 14.74 -21.94 -17.71
C SER A 104 14.46 -23.40 -17.30
N GLY A 105 13.18 -23.76 -17.18
CA GLY A 105 12.77 -25.13 -16.86
C GLY A 105 12.31 -25.38 -15.42
N ALA A 106 12.18 -24.35 -14.58
CA ALA A 106 11.46 -24.48 -13.33
C ALA A 106 9.95 -24.64 -13.59
N LYS A 107 9.38 -25.80 -13.24
CA LYS A 107 7.92 -25.95 -13.15
C LYS A 107 7.45 -25.10 -11.97
N LYS A 108 6.68 -24.04 -12.26
CA LYS A 108 5.96 -23.23 -11.29
C LYS A 108 5.19 -24.17 -10.36
N ALA A 109 5.62 -24.30 -9.11
CA ALA A 109 4.98 -25.21 -8.16
C ALA A 109 3.56 -24.71 -7.89
N THR A 110 2.59 -25.30 -8.57
CA THR A 110 1.19 -25.19 -8.23
C THR A 110 1.02 -25.66 -6.79
N LYS A 111 0.52 -24.75 -5.94
CA LYS A 111 0.20 -25.01 -4.54
C LYS A 111 -0.59 -26.32 -4.44
N ALA A 112 0.06 -27.35 -3.91
CA ALA A 112 -0.59 -28.60 -3.59
C ALA A 112 -1.63 -28.35 -2.51
N LYS A 113 -2.88 -28.44 -2.96
CA LYS A 113 -4.10 -28.79 -2.24
C LYS A 113 -3.80 -29.55 -0.95
N ALA A 114 -4.07 -28.90 0.18
CA ALA A 114 -4.18 -29.58 1.47
C ALA A 114 -5.39 -30.51 1.40
N GLU A 115 -5.14 -31.82 1.39
CA GLU A 115 -6.16 -32.83 1.65
C GLU A 115 -6.22 -33.15 3.15
N PRO A 116 -7.43 -33.24 3.73
CA PRO A 116 -7.66 -33.36 5.17
C PRO A 116 -7.79 -34.82 5.60
N LYS A 117 -7.45 -35.11 6.86
CA LYS A 117 -8.14 -36.02 7.81
C LYS A 117 -7.26 -36.28 9.05
N PRO A 118 -7.80 -36.74 10.21
CA PRO A 118 -9.20 -36.81 10.66
C PRO A 118 -9.43 -36.27 12.10
N LYS A 119 -10.71 -36.00 12.42
CA LYS A 119 -11.24 -35.78 13.78
C LYS A 119 -11.36 -37.10 14.55
N ALA A 120 -11.03 -37.09 15.84
CA ALA A 120 -11.73 -37.77 16.96
C ALA A 120 -10.93 -37.50 18.26
N LYS A 121 -11.47 -37.29 19.47
CA LYS A 121 -12.76 -36.92 20.10
C LYS A 121 -12.40 -36.71 21.62
N PRO A 122 -13.31 -36.39 22.57
CA PRO A 122 -13.23 -35.23 23.46
C PRO A 122 -12.96 -35.53 24.96
N GLU A 123 -12.63 -34.46 25.71
CA GLU A 123 -12.82 -34.09 27.15
C GLU A 123 -12.93 -35.17 28.26
N PRO A 124 -12.54 -34.79 29.51
CA PRO A 124 -13.61 -34.37 30.41
C PRO A 124 -13.35 -33.04 31.15
N LYS A 125 -14.46 -32.29 31.30
CA LYS A 125 -14.70 -31.18 32.23
C LYS A 125 -14.50 -31.57 33.70
N VAL A 126 -14.10 -30.59 34.51
CA VAL A 126 -14.69 -30.36 35.84
C VAL A 126 -15.12 -28.89 35.96
N GLU A 127 -16.45 -28.71 35.95
CA GLU A 127 -17.26 -27.59 36.48
C GLU A 127 -17.16 -27.54 38.02
N ALA A 128 -17.47 -26.51 38.82
CA ALA A 128 -18.06 -25.18 38.68
C ALA A 128 -18.04 -24.48 40.07
N LYS A 129 -18.25 -23.15 40.08
CA LYS A 129 -19.19 -22.35 40.93
C LYS A 129 -18.74 -20.88 40.89
N LYS A 130 -19.38 -19.96 40.15
CA LYS A 130 -20.72 -19.35 40.27
C LYS A 130 -20.88 -18.42 41.48
N ALA A 131 -20.92 -17.11 41.21
CA ALA A 131 -21.74 -16.15 41.94
C ALA A 131 -22.09 -14.95 41.03
N ALA A 132 -23.38 -14.84 40.70
CA ALA A 132 -24.08 -13.61 40.35
C ALA A 132 -25.27 -13.52 41.33
N PRO A 133 -25.76 -12.32 41.69
CA PRO A 133 -27.02 -11.83 41.09
C PRO A 133 -26.99 -10.31 40.81
N ALA A 134 -27.51 -9.83 39.66
CA ALA A 134 -28.84 -9.21 39.43
C ALA A 134 -29.05 -7.88 40.20
N LYS A 135 -29.65 -6.79 39.68
CA LYS A 135 -30.73 -6.59 38.71
C LYS A 135 -30.94 -5.06 38.55
N LYS A 136 -31.18 -4.52 37.34
CA LYS A 136 -32.40 -3.76 36.97
C LYS A 136 -32.33 -3.25 35.53
N ALA A 137 -33.27 -3.74 34.72
CA ALA A 137 -33.75 -3.14 33.48
C ALA A 137 -35.13 -2.52 33.77
N GLU A 138 -35.51 -1.45 33.06
CA GLU A 138 -36.73 -1.36 32.23
C GLU A 138 -36.90 0.04 31.56
N PRO A 139 -37.75 0.22 30.52
CA PRO A 139 -37.32 0.67 29.19
C PRO A 139 -38.16 1.83 28.60
N LYS A 140 -37.89 2.25 27.35
CA LYS A 140 -38.94 2.66 26.39
C LYS A 140 -38.48 2.60 24.90
N LYS A 141 -39.26 1.81 24.13
CA LYS A 141 -39.56 1.77 22.68
C LYS A 141 -39.61 3.15 22.00
N ALA A 142 -39.67 3.35 20.68
CA ALA A 142 -39.44 2.62 19.42
C ALA A 142 -39.98 3.55 18.29
N ALA A 143 -39.39 3.52 17.08
CA ALA A 143 -40.01 3.73 15.75
C ALA A 143 -38.89 4.04 14.73
N ALA A 144 -38.49 3.14 13.83
CA ALA A 144 -39.12 2.75 12.57
C ALA A 144 -39.02 3.80 11.43
N LYS A 145 -37.99 3.60 10.57
CA LYS A 145 -37.87 3.74 9.08
C LYS A 145 -38.93 4.57 8.30
N PRO A 146 -38.55 5.29 7.23
CA PRO A 146 -38.07 4.62 6.01
C PRO A 146 -36.93 5.29 5.22
N ALA A 147 -36.28 4.45 4.42
CA ALA A 147 -35.44 4.83 3.31
C ALA A 147 -36.24 5.64 2.29
N THR A 148 -35.71 6.80 1.89
CA THR A 148 -36.10 7.48 0.65
C THR A 148 -34.90 7.55 -0.28
N LYS A 149 -34.89 6.59 -1.21
CA LYS A 149 -34.25 6.66 -2.51
C LYS A 149 -34.81 7.90 -3.21
N LYS A 150 -34.04 8.99 -3.28
CA LYS A 150 -34.25 10.07 -4.26
C LYS A 150 -33.09 10.03 -5.24
N THR A 151 -33.28 9.19 -6.26
CA THR A 151 -32.77 9.42 -7.59
C THR A 151 -33.42 10.69 -8.14
N THR A 152 -32.63 11.76 -8.27
CA THR A 152 -32.96 12.92 -9.10
C THR A 152 -31.67 13.36 -9.81
N SER A 153 -31.59 13.01 -11.10
CA SER A 153 -30.78 13.62 -12.15
C SER A 153 -29.36 14.09 -11.77
N LYS A 154 -28.38 13.16 -11.83
CA LYS A 154 -26.97 13.52 -12.02
C LYS A 154 -26.82 14.17 -13.40
N ALA A 155 -26.83 15.50 -13.46
CA ALA A 155 -26.08 16.20 -14.49
C ALA A 155 -24.61 15.75 -14.37
N LYS A 156 -23.96 15.50 -15.50
CA LYS A 156 -22.57 14.99 -15.58
C LYS A 156 -21.66 15.79 -14.65
N ALA A 157 -21.27 15.21 -13.52
CA ALA A 157 -20.20 15.74 -12.70
C ALA A 157 -18.87 15.23 -13.29
N ASP A 158 -17.93 16.14 -13.51
CA ASP A 158 -16.61 15.79 -14.00
C ASP A 158 -15.71 15.27 -12.88
N ASP A 159 -14.69 14.48 -13.21
CA ASP A 159 -13.72 14.03 -12.23
C ASP A 159 -12.67 15.12 -11.97
N LEU A 160 -12.99 16.02 -11.05
CA LEU A 160 -12.11 17.13 -10.64
C LEU A 160 -10.74 16.67 -10.10
N LYS A 161 -10.57 15.38 -9.76
CA LYS A 161 -9.29 14.80 -9.34
C LYS A 161 -8.24 14.76 -10.45
N LYS A 162 -8.61 15.02 -11.70
CA LYS A 162 -7.67 15.13 -12.83
C LYS A 162 -6.85 16.42 -12.79
N ILE A 163 -7.23 17.37 -11.96
CA ILE A 163 -6.50 18.61 -11.73
C ILE A 163 -5.50 18.39 -10.60
N GLU A 164 -4.26 18.76 -10.86
CA GLU A 164 -3.18 18.61 -9.89
C GLU A 164 -3.39 19.54 -8.70
N GLY A 165 -3.27 18.98 -7.50
CA GLY A 165 -3.57 19.67 -6.24
C GLY A 165 -5.00 19.41 -5.72
N ILE A 166 -5.93 18.90 -6.55
CA ILE A 166 -7.28 18.55 -6.12
C ILE A 166 -7.34 17.09 -5.65
N GLY A 167 -7.25 16.90 -4.32
CA GLY A 167 -7.45 15.59 -3.69
C GLY A 167 -8.94 15.19 -3.56
N PRO A 168 -9.24 13.93 -3.18
CA PRO A 168 -10.62 13.42 -3.06
C PRO A 168 -11.52 14.25 -2.13
N LYS A 169 -10.96 14.78 -1.05
CA LYS A 169 -11.71 15.59 -0.08
C LYS A 169 -12.02 16.98 -0.61
N ILE A 170 -11.10 17.57 -1.38
CA ILE A 170 -11.28 18.87 -2.03
C ILE A 170 -12.31 18.75 -3.15
N ALA A 171 -12.22 17.69 -3.97
CA ALA A 171 -13.21 17.39 -4.99
C ALA A 171 -14.63 17.28 -4.41
N SER A 172 -14.79 16.61 -3.26
CA SER A 172 -16.09 16.56 -2.56
C SER A 172 -16.56 17.94 -2.11
N THR A 173 -15.71 18.72 -1.45
CA THR A 173 -16.10 20.06 -0.96
C THR A 173 -16.41 21.05 -2.08
N LEU A 174 -15.75 20.93 -3.24
CA LEU A 174 -16.05 21.75 -4.42
C LEU A 174 -17.41 21.38 -5.00
N VAL A 175 -17.71 20.09 -5.14
CA VAL A 175 -19.02 19.61 -5.59
C VAL A 175 -20.12 20.04 -4.62
N ASP A 176 -19.88 19.93 -3.31
CA ASP A 176 -20.81 20.40 -2.27
C ASP A 176 -21.00 21.93 -2.30
N GLY A 177 -19.96 22.66 -2.70
CA GLY A 177 -19.97 24.11 -2.94
C GLY A 177 -20.55 24.54 -4.30
N GLY A 178 -21.07 23.60 -5.10
CA GLY A 178 -21.70 23.89 -6.39
C GLY A 178 -20.76 23.89 -7.60
N ILE A 179 -19.48 23.58 -7.42
CA ILE A 179 -18.49 23.43 -8.49
C ILE A 179 -18.38 21.94 -8.83
N ALA A 180 -19.18 21.48 -9.81
CA ALA A 180 -19.27 20.06 -10.16
C ALA A 180 -18.64 19.68 -11.52
N THR A 181 -18.34 20.66 -12.38
CA THR A 181 -17.75 20.44 -13.71
C THR A 181 -16.43 21.19 -13.90
N PHE A 182 -15.64 20.77 -14.89
CA PHE A 182 -14.43 21.52 -15.28
C PHE A 182 -14.78 22.95 -15.75
N VAL A 183 -15.95 23.13 -16.34
CA VAL A 183 -16.44 24.44 -16.80
C VAL A 183 -16.75 25.36 -15.62
N ASP A 184 -17.36 24.83 -14.55
CA ASP A 184 -17.67 25.61 -13.35
C ASP A 184 -16.37 26.02 -12.63
N LEU A 185 -15.42 25.09 -12.54
CA LEU A 185 -14.14 25.36 -11.89
C LEU A 185 -13.25 26.33 -12.68
N ALA A 186 -13.33 26.31 -14.02
CA ALA A 186 -12.61 27.26 -14.87
C ALA A 186 -13.16 28.70 -14.77
N LYS A 187 -14.44 28.86 -14.40
CA LYS A 187 -15.09 30.16 -14.22
C LYS A 187 -14.91 30.73 -12.81
N ALA A 188 -14.71 29.86 -11.82
CA ALA A 188 -14.53 30.25 -10.43
C ALA A 188 -13.20 30.99 -10.23
N LYS A 189 -13.22 32.03 -9.39
CA LYS A 189 -11.98 32.75 -9.04
C LYS A 189 -11.19 31.97 -7.98
N PRO A 190 -9.85 32.06 -7.96
CA PRO A 190 -9.04 31.42 -6.92
C PRO A 190 -9.48 31.77 -5.49
N ALA A 191 -9.95 33.00 -5.26
CA ALA A 191 -10.47 33.44 -3.96
C ALA A 191 -11.75 32.69 -3.54
N GLU A 192 -12.72 32.54 -4.45
CA GLU A 192 -13.98 31.82 -4.20
C GLU A 192 -13.71 30.33 -3.92
N ILE A 193 -12.78 29.73 -4.66
CA ILE A 193 -12.32 28.36 -4.45
C ILE A 193 -11.66 28.23 -3.06
N SER A 194 -10.82 29.18 -2.67
CA SER A 194 -10.14 29.22 -1.37
C SER A 194 -11.14 29.28 -0.21
N GLU A 195 -12.20 30.08 -0.33
CA GLU A 195 -13.26 30.17 0.68
C GLU A 195 -14.03 28.84 0.84
N ILE A 196 -14.39 28.19 -0.27
CA ILE A 196 -15.09 26.89 -0.25
C ILE A 196 -14.24 25.81 0.44
N ILE A 197 -12.92 25.83 0.23
CA ILE A 197 -12.01 24.80 0.77
C ILE A 197 -11.37 25.20 2.10
N ALA A 198 -11.69 26.37 2.67
CA ALA A 198 -11.06 26.88 3.89
C ALA A 198 -11.20 25.92 5.09
N GLY A 199 -12.27 25.13 5.13
CA GLY A 199 -12.49 24.10 6.15
C GLY A 199 -11.67 22.81 5.95
N VAL A 200 -10.98 22.66 4.83
CA VAL A 200 -10.19 21.47 4.49
C VAL A 200 -8.78 21.62 5.03
N ARG A 201 -8.43 20.80 6.03
CA ARG A 201 -7.08 20.74 6.61
C ARG A 201 -6.01 20.51 5.52
N GLY A 202 -5.07 21.43 5.38
CA GLY A 202 -3.94 21.35 4.45
C GLY A 202 -3.49 22.73 3.99
N ASN A 203 -2.34 22.79 3.30
CA ASN A 203 -1.92 24.00 2.60
C ASN A 203 -2.29 23.82 1.12
N HIS A 204 -3.44 24.35 0.72
CA HIS A 204 -3.96 24.24 -0.65
C HIS A 204 -3.73 25.56 -1.36
N VAL A 205 -3.24 25.50 -2.60
CA VAL A 205 -3.02 26.68 -3.44
C VAL A 205 -3.91 26.54 -4.68
N PRO A 206 -5.09 27.19 -4.70
CA PRO A 206 -6.04 27.06 -5.79
C PRO A 206 -5.70 27.91 -7.03
N ASP A 207 -4.59 28.64 -7.01
CA ASP A 207 -4.22 29.63 -8.04
C ASP A 207 -4.14 29.05 -9.46
N THR A 208 -3.72 27.78 -9.59
CA THR A 208 -3.57 27.11 -10.90
C THR A 208 -4.76 26.24 -11.29
N TRP A 209 -5.74 26.05 -10.38
CA TRP A 209 -6.86 25.13 -10.63
C TRP A 209 -7.81 25.62 -11.74
N PRO A 210 -8.15 26.92 -11.85
CA PRO A 210 -8.97 27.41 -12.97
C PRO A 210 -8.29 27.24 -14.33
N GLU A 211 -6.97 27.43 -14.40
CA GLU A 211 -6.18 27.29 -15.64
C GLU A 211 -6.13 25.82 -16.09
N GLN A 212 -5.89 24.90 -15.15
CA GLN A 212 -5.94 23.46 -15.40
C GLN A 212 -7.36 23.01 -15.78
N ALA A 213 -8.40 23.52 -15.10
CA ALA A 213 -9.79 23.21 -15.38
C ALA A 213 -10.20 23.65 -16.79
N LYS A 214 -9.70 24.80 -17.26
CA LYS A 214 -9.94 25.27 -18.63
C LYS A 214 -9.37 24.30 -19.67
N LEU A 215 -8.11 23.87 -19.50
CA LEU A 215 -7.50 22.88 -20.39
C LEU A 215 -8.22 21.53 -20.37
N ALA A 216 -8.69 21.10 -19.19
CA ALA A 216 -9.49 19.88 -19.04
C ALA A 216 -10.88 20.00 -19.69
N ALA A 217 -11.54 21.16 -19.58
CA ALA A 217 -12.83 21.45 -20.21
C ALA A 217 -12.72 21.47 -21.75
N ASP A 218 -11.60 22.00 -22.26
CA ASP A 218 -11.28 22.06 -23.70
C ASP A 218 -10.78 20.71 -24.26
N GLY A 219 -10.61 19.68 -23.40
CA GLY A 219 -10.12 18.36 -23.80
C GLY A 219 -8.63 18.31 -24.16
N LYS A 220 -7.87 19.36 -23.83
CA LYS A 220 -6.43 19.51 -24.14
C LYS A 220 -5.57 18.78 -23.11
N TRP A 221 -5.70 17.45 -23.07
CA TRP A 221 -5.05 16.61 -22.06
C TRP A 221 -3.51 16.63 -22.13
N ASP A 222 -2.93 16.77 -23.33
CA ASP A 222 -1.47 16.82 -23.50
C ASP A 222 -0.89 18.16 -22.99
N GLU A 223 -1.57 19.27 -23.27
CA GLU A 223 -1.19 20.60 -22.74
C GLU A 223 -1.39 20.66 -21.22
N LEU A 224 -2.46 20.05 -20.70
CA LEU A 224 -2.68 19.90 -19.26
C LEU A 224 -1.54 19.12 -18.61
N LYS A 225 -1.11 18.01 -19.21
CA LYS A 225 -0.01 17.21 -18.68
C LYS A 225 1.31 17.98 -18.71
N ALA A 226 1.60 18.69 -19.79
CA ALA A 226 2.79 19.53 -19.87
C ALA A 226 2.79 20.70 -18.87
N LEU A 227 1.59 21.20 -18.52
CA LEU A 227 1.43 22.18 -17.44
C LEU A 227 1.69 21.52 -16.08
N GLN A 228 1.09 20.36 -15.81
CA GLN A 228 1.27 19.60 -14.57
C GLN A 228 2.73 19.20 -14.31
N ASP A 229 3.46 18.78 -15.36
CA ASP A 229 4.89 18.44 -15.24
C ASP A 229 5.77 19.65 -14.84
N LYS A 230 5.28 20.88 -15.01
CA LYS A 230 5.96 22.12 -14.59
C LYS A 230 5.53 22.61 -13.22
N LEU A 231 4.39 22.15 -12.71
CA LEU A 231 3.85 22.56 -11.41
C LEU A 231 4.42 21.67 -10.31
N ASP A 232 4.62 22.23 -9.12
CA ASP A 232 4.93 21.47 -7.91
C ASP A 232 3.70 21.45 -6.99
N GLY A 233 2.84 20.44 -7.18
CA GLY A 233 1.63 20.27 -6.37
C GLY A 233 0.61 21.37 -6.61
N GLY A 234 0.48 21.82 -7.87
CA GLY A 234 -0.42 22.91 -8.26
C GLY A 234 0.12 24.32 -7.99
N LYS A 235 1.42 24.48 -7.72
CA LYS A 235 2.10 25.78 -7.60
C LYS A 235 2.98 26.03 -8.83
N LYS A 236 2.92 27.25 -9.37
CA LYS A 236 3.85 27.74 -10.40
C LYS A 236 5.23 28.01 -9.81
#